data_AF-A0A417JI13-F1
#
_entry.id   AF-A0A417JI13-F1
#
_cell.length_a   1.000
_cell.length_b   1.000
_cell.length_c   1.000
_cell.angle_alpha   90.00
_cell.angle_beta   90.00
_cell.angle_gamma   90.00
#
_symmetry.space_group_name_H-M   'P 1'
#
loop_
_entity.id
_entity.type
_entity.pdbx_description
1 polymer ?
#
loop_
_entity_poly.entity_id
_entity_poly.type
_entity_poly.pdbx_seq_one_letter_code
_entity_poly.pdbx_strand_id
1 'polypeptide(L)'
;MSKQIYQDKFYTHFDVKKYHKEYQQKVQNIKWVSKHGFYPFIHFQMNCSKYTNDLKGHKFLKEKVRDIYYAAHIDRFIYEYYGNRLNNQYNNYVKSKGIGKVSTAYRNCMPGKCNIDFAKEVFEYIVKCKSAYIFVGDFSKFFDKLDHKYLKEKIKCVIGQESLDPADYAIYKNITRFTYIEAADIEFEKDKLQRDMRQLDKYFQTQEFQQFKKKYLHKNVKDYQIPQGSSISAVYANVYMIDFDKKINDYVTSHKGLYRRYCDDIIIVIPMTKKEVSNGRTNKISKFIYNVRDDIPNLELNEDKTEHFFYGNGKIRKLKGQSNLVNYLGFTFDGKSVRIRDKSLFKFYCRAYRKIKKVNETEDEKSFNAGKKAVYRSYTHLGANKNSKSYGNFLSYVYKADDIFSQSKLLESNIRNQIKKHWYKIDSKLKR
;
A
#
# COMPACT_ATOMS: atom_id res chain seq x y z
N MET A 1 -26.78 -2.57 -2.34
CA MET A 1 -26.30 -1.16 -2.47
C MET A 1 -24.91 -1.17 -3.08
N SER A 2 -24.79 -0.74 -4.34
CA SER A 2 -23.50 -0.61 -5.03
C SER A 2 -22.58 0.32 -4.25
N LYS A 3 -21.41 -0.16 -3.85
CA LYS A 3 -20.35 0.68 -3.26
C LYS A 3 -20.12 1.86 -4.18
N GLN A 4 -20.22 3.08 -3.66
CA GLN A 4 -19.93 4.30 -4.40
C GLN A 4 -18.50 4.19 -4.94
N ILE A 5 -18.37 4.08 -6.26
CA ILE A 5 -17.07 3.89 -6.95
C ILE A 5 -16.16 5.10 -6.71
N TYR A 6 -16.79 6.27 -6.54
CA TYR A 6 -16.15 7.56 -6.38
C TYR A 6 -16.21 8.03 -4.93
N GLN A 7 -15.10 8.56 -4.43
CA GLN A 7 -15.07 9.32 -3.17
C GLN A 7 -14.77 10.77 -3.49
N ASP A 8 -15.56 11.73 -3.04
CA ASP A 8 -15.23 13.14 -3.25
C ASP A 8 -14.04 13.55 -2.36
N LYS A 9 -13.06 14.25 -2.93
CA LYS A 9 -11.89 14.78 -2.23
C LYS A 9 -11.82 16.28 -2.46
N PHE A 10 -11.51 17.02 -1.41
CA PHE A 10 -11.59 18.48 -1.36
C PHE A 10 -10.23 19.15 -1.11
N TYR A 11 -9.13 18.53 -1.54
CA TYR A 11 -7.83 19.22 -1.55
C TYR A 11 -7.80 20.27 -2.65
N THR A 12 -7.01 21.34 -2.47
CA THR A 12 -6.81 22.36 -3.51
C THR A 12 -5.92 21.81 -4.62
N HIS A 13 -6.27 22.09 -5.88
CA HIS A 13 -5.48 21.74 -7.07
C HIS A 13 -5.50 22.87 -8.12
N PHE A 14 -5.19 22.57 -9.38
CA PHE A 14 -5.23 23.49 -10.52
C PHE A 14 -6.61 23.54 -11.19
N ASP A 15 -7.47 22.55 -10.95
CA ASP A 15 -8.89 22.62 -11.25
C ASP A 15 -9.72 22.96 -10.00
N VAL A 16 -10.92 23.47 -10.23
CA VAL A 16 -11.90 23.73 -9.16
C VAL A 16 -12.35 22.42 -8.52
N LYS A 17 -12.82 22.49 -7.27
CA LYS A 17 -13.35 21.31 -6.57
C LYS A 17 -14.59 20.79 -7.30
N LYS A 18 -14.65 19.47 -7.54
CA LYS A 18 -15.73 18.83 -8.30
C LYS A 18 -16.38 17.70 -7.52
N TYR A 19 -17.68 17.52 -7.74
CA TYR A 19 -18.46 16.40 -7.22
C TYR A 19 -18.62 15.32 -8.29
N HIS A 20 -18.36 14.06 -7.95
CA HIS A 20 -18.38 12.97 -8.94
C HIS A 20 -19.72 12.83 -9.67
N LYS A 21 -20.85 13.08 -8.99
CA LYS A 21 -22.20 12.92 -9.55
C LYS A 21 -22.44 13.79 -10.79
N GLU A 22 -21.89 14.99 -10.80
CA GLU A 22 -22.04 15.96 -11.89
C GLU A 22 -21.24 15.58 -13.15
N TYR A 23 -20.17 14.81 -12.98
CA TYR A 23 -19.23 14.47 -14.06
C TYR A 23 -19.32 13.02 -14.50
N GLN A 24 -20.18 12.20 -13.88
CA GLN A 24 -20.26 10.77 -14.13
C GLN A 24 -20.49 10.45 -15.62
N GLN A 25 -21.51 11.05 -16.25
CA GLN A 25 -21.81 10.80 -17.67
C GLN A 25 -20.63 11.20 -18.60
N LYS A 26 -19.93 12.29 -18.28
CA LYS A 26 -18.77 12.76 -19.05
C LYS A 26 -17.60 11.78 -18.92
N VAL A 27 -17.27 11.38 -17.69
CA VAL A 27 -16.19 10.43 -17.40
C VAL A 27 -16.43 9.07 -18.07
N GLN A 28 -17.69 8.63 -18.16
CA GLN A 28 -18.03 7.36 -18.82
C GLN A 28 -17.95 7.42 -20.36
N ASN A 29 -17.93 8.61 -20.95
CA ASN A 29 -17.92 8.79 -22.40
C ASN A 29 -16.49 8.67 -22.97
N ILE A 30 -16.25 7.61 -23.75
CA ILE A 30 -14.96 7.31 -24.38
C ILE A 30 -14.47 8.47 -25.28
N LYS A 31 -15.35 9.06 -26.11
CA LYS A 31 -14.98 10.15 -27.02
C LYS A 31 -14.59 11.42 -26.29
N TRP A 32 -15.20 11.67 -25.13
CA TRP A 32 -14.87 12.82 -24.29
C TRP A 32 -13.51 12.62 -23.62
N VAL A 33 -13.29 11.45 -23.01
CA VAL A 33 -12.02 11.14 -22.32
C VAL A 33 -10.86 11.06 -23.30
N SER A 34 -11.05 10.55 -24.51
CA SER A 34 -9.98 10.49 -25.52
C SER A 34 -9.46 11.87 -25.94
N LYS A 35 -10.28 12.92 -25.79
CA LYS A 35 -9.93 14.32 -26.11
C LYS A 35 -9.63 15.16 -24.87
N HIS A 36 -9.72 14.57 -23.67
CA HIS A 36 -9.54 15.28 -22.41
C HIS A 36 -8.09 15.71 -22.20
N GLY A 37 -7.88 16.98 -21.86
CA GLY A 37 -6.59 17.51 -21.47
C GLY A 37 -6.34 17.31 -19.98
N PHE A 38 -5.47 16.37 -19.64
CA PHE A 38 -5.10 16.09 -18.25
C PHE A 38 -4.25 17.22 -17.66
N TYR A 39 -4.50 17.53 -16.38
CA TYR A 39 -3.69 18.46 -15.60
C TYR A 39 -2.38 17.80 -15.14
N PRO A 40 -1.32 18.59 -14.93
CA PRO A 40 -0.13 18.10 -14.26
C PRO A 40 -0.47 17.64 -12.84
N PHE A 41 0.18 16.58 -12.37
CA PHE A 41 0.12 16.16 -10.98
C PHE A 41 0.78 17.21 -10.08
N ILE A 42 0.35 17.29 -8.81
CA ILE A 42 1.12 17.99 -7.78
C ILE A 42 2.01 16.94 -7.11
N HIS A 43 3.31 17.14 -7.20
CA HIS A 43 4.32 16.26 -6.63
C HIS A 43 4.76 16.75 -5.25
N PHE A 44 4.92 15.83 -4.30
CA PHE A 44 5.64 16.10 -3.06
C PHE A 44 6.22 14.83 -2.45
N GLN A 45 7.22 15.05 -1.59
CA GLN A 45 7.95 13.99 -0.93
C GLN A 45 7.46 13.76 0.50
N MET A 46 7.03 12.53 0.79
CA MET A 46 6.68 12.10 2.14
C MET A 46 7.88 11.48 2.85
N ASN A 47 8.41 12.18 3.85
CA ASN A 47 9.44 11.62 4.72
C ASN A 47 8.88 10.47 5.57
N CYS A 48 9.39 9.26 5.30
CA CYS A 48 9.09 8.01 5.97
C CYS A 48 10.32 7.42 6.69
N SER A 49 11.26 8.28 7.13
CA SER A 49 12.49 7.89 7.82
C SER A 49 12.25 6.96 9.00
N LYS A 50 13.23 6.08 9.24
CA LYS A 50 13.12 4.98 10.20
C LYS A 50 14.39 4.93 11.03
N TYR A 51 14.25 4.78 12.34
CA TYR A 51 15.36 4.33 13.17
C TYR A 51 15.74 2.90 12.78
N THR A 52 17.02 2.69 12.56
CA THR A 52 17.66 1.39 12.31
C THR A 52 18.96 1.32 13.09
N ASN A 53 19.53 0.12 13.20
CA ASN A 53 20.85 -0.06 13.77
C ASN A 53 21.88 -0.22 12.65
N ASP A 54 23.11 0.23 12.88
CA ASP A 54 24.27 -0.14 12.06
C ASP A 54 24.74 -1.57 12.40
N LEU A 55 25.77 -2.03 11.69
CA LEU A 55 26.38 -3.35 11.93
C LEU A 55 27.00 -3.48 13.35
N LYS A 56 27.29 -2.36 14.00
CA LYS A 56 27.85 -2.28 15.36
C LYS A 56 26.77 -2.13 16.45
N GLY A 57 25.49 -2.05 16.06
CA GLY A 57 24.35 -1.91 16.97
C GLY A 57 23.95 -0.46 17.31
N HIS A 58 24.62 0.55 16.75
CA HIS A 58 24.28 1.95 16.99
C HIS A 58 23.01 2.36 16.24
N LYS A 59 22.10 3.02 16.95
CA LYS A 59 20.85 3.53 16.39
C LYS A 59 21.11 4.79 15.56
N PHE A 60 20.72 4.76 14.30
CA PHE A 60 20.71 5.93 13.42
C PHE A 60 19.38 6.07 12.66
N LEU A 61 19.13 7.26 12.12
CA LEU A 61 17.95 7.54 11.31
C LEU A 61 18.25 7.22 9.85
N LYS A 62 17.71 6.13 9.31
CA LYS A 62 17.75 5.83 7.88
C LYS A 62 16.66 6.61 7.16
N GLU A 63 17.09 7.50 6.28
CA GLU A 63 16.18 8.28 5.47
C GLU A 63 15.41 7.39 4.49
N LYS A 64 14.11 7.66 4.39
CA LYS A 64 13.27 7.03 3.38
C LYS A 64 12.25 8.03 2.90
N VAL A 65 12.45 8.51 1.68
CA VAL A 65 11.52 9.40 1.01
C VAL A 65 10.57 8.58 0.14
N ARG A 66 9.35 9.09 -0.07
CA ARG A 66 8.37 8.56 -1.01
C ARG A 66 7.79 9.71 -1.81
N ASP A 67 8.00 9.66 -3.11
CA ASP A 67 7.43 10.58 -4.08
C ASP A 67 5.93 10.27 -4.22
N ILE A 68 5.08 11.29 -4.10
CA ILE A 68 3.63 11.16 -4.24
C ILE A 68 3.12 12.21 -5.24
N TYR A 69 2.25 11.77 -6.13
CA TYR A 69 1.66 12.56 -7.20
C TYR A 69 0.14 12.62 -7.04
N TYR A 70 -0.41 13.80 -6.78
CA TYR A 70 -1.87 14.02 -6.67
C TYR A 70 -2.44 14.58 -7.97
N ALA A 71 -3.45 13.88 -8.50
CA ALA A 71 -4.17 14.28 -9.71
C ALA A 71 -5.17 15.41 -9.44
N ALA A 72 -5.55 16.15 -10.48
CA ALA A 72 -6.69 17.05 -10.47
C ALA A 72 -8.01 16.30 -10.15
N HIS A 73 -9.05 17.03 -9.73
CA HIS A 73 -10.32 16.42 -9.33
C HIS A 73 -10.97 15.65 -10.49
N ILE A 74 -11.06 16.28 -11.67
CA ILE A 74 -11.66 15.62 -12.85
C ILE A 74 -10.83 14.42 -13.32
N ASP A 75 -9.50 14.55 -13.33
CA ASP A 75 -8.58 13.50 -13.77
C ASP A 75 -8.67 12.29 -12.85
N ARG A 76 -8.80 12.53 -11.54
CA ARG A 76 -8.99 11.47 -10.56
C ARG A 76 -10.27 10.66 -10.82
N PHE A 77 -11.38 11.31 -11.18
CA PHE A 77 -12.61 10.60 -11.52
C PHE A 77 -12.44 9.72 -12.76
N ILE A 78 -11.70 10.19 -13.77
CA ILE A 78 -11.33 9.40 -14.95
C ILE A 78 -10.51 8.18 -14.51
N TYR A 79 -9.44 8.38 -13.75
CA TYR A 79 -8.60 7.28 -13.27
C TYR A 79 -9.36 6.29 -12.38
N GLU A 80 -10.30 6.74 -11.54
CA GLU A 80 -11.12 5.87 -10.70
C GLU A 80 -12.08 5.03 -11.54
N TYR A 81 -12.76 5.62 -12.51
CA TYR A 81 -13.71 4.90 -13.37
C TYR A 81 -13.01 3.86 -14.26
N TYR A 82 -12.00 4.30 -15.03
CA TYR A 82 -11.27 3.41 -15.94
C TYR A 82 -10.40 2.41 -15.17
N GLY A 83 -9.87 2.80 -14.02
CA GLY A 83 -9.20 1.88 -13.11
C GLY A 83 -10.13 0.77 -12.62
N ASN A 84 -11.37 1.09 -12.26
CA ASN A 84 -12.36 0.09 -11.87
C ASN A 84 -12.80 -0.79 -13.05
N ARG A 85 -12.95 -0.21 -14.25
CA ARG A 85 -13.23 -0.94 -15.50
C ARG A 85 -12.15 -1.98 -15.79
N LEU A 86 -10.88 -1.57 -15.76
CA LEU A 86 -9.74 -2.46 -15.92
C LEU A 86 -9.62 -3.47 -14.77
N ASN A 87 -9.98 -3.09 -13.53
CA ASN A 87 -9.98 -4.01 -12.39
C ASN A 87 -10.94 -5.19 -12.63
N ASN A 88 -12.13 -4.92 -13.18
CA ASN A 88 -13.10 -5.96 -13.52
C ASN A 88 -12.56 -6.93 -14.58
N GLN A 89 -11.95 -6.39 -15.65
CA GLN A 89 -11.31 -7.19 -16.69
C GLN A 89 -10.15 -8.02 -16.12
N TYR A 90 -9.29 -7.42 -15.29
CA TYR A 90 -8.24 -8.10 -14.57
C TYR A 90 -8.78 -9.25 -13.71
N ASN A 91 -9.87 -9.03 -12.97
CA ASN A 91 -10.47 -10.05 -12.12
C ASN A 91 -10.99 -11.24 -12.92
N ASN A 92 -11.57 -11.00 -14.09
CA ASN A 92 -12.00 -12.06 -15.01
C ASN A 92 -10.78 -12.82 -15.56
N TYR A 93 -9.74 -12.10 -15.99
CA TYR A 93 -8.49 -12.68 -16.50
C TYR A 93 -7.80 -13.58 -15.46
N VAL A 94 -7.59 -13.11 -14.24
CA VAL A 94 -6.92 -13.92 -13.21
C VAL A 94 -7.76 -15.13 -12.78
N LYS A 95 -9.09 -15.04 -12.86
CA LYS A 95 -9.98 -16.16 -12.60
C LYS A 95 -9.84 -17.23 -13.69
N SER A 96 -9.84 -16.84 -14.98
CA SER A 96 -9.67 -17.79 -16.09
C SER A 96 -8.29 -18.43 -16.12
N LYS A 97 -7.25 -17.73 -15.66
CA LYS A 97 -5.89 -18.25 -15.55
C LYS A 97 -5.59 -19.01 -14.25
N GLY A 98 -6.57 -19.19 -13.35
CA GLY A 98 -6.38 -19.93 -12.09
C GLY A 98 -5.53 -19.22 -11.03
N ILE A 99 -5.22 -17.93 -11.20
CA ILE A 99 -4.42 -17.11 -10.27
C ILE A 99 -5.25 -16.12 -9.46
N GLY A 100 -6.57 -16.28 -9.44
CA GLY A 100 -7.51 -15.38 -8.77
C GLY A 100 -7.36 -15.27 -7.25
N LYS A 101 -6.55 -16.10 -6.59
CA LYS A 101 -6.23 -16.00 -5.16
C LYS A 101 -4.85 -15.37 -4.87
N VAL A 102 -4.04 -15.12 -5.90
CA VAL A 102 -2.64 -14.69 -5.75
C VAL A 102 -2.54 -13.24 -5.32
N SER A 103 -2.96 -12.30 -6.19
CA SER A 103 -2.96 -10.88 -5.86
C SER A 103 -4.18 -10.55 -4.99
N THR A 104 -3.92 -9.92 -3.85
CA THR A 104 -4.92 -9.58 -2.83
C THR A 104 -5.13 -8.08 -2.66
N ALA A 105 -4.12 -7.27 -3.00
CA ALA A 105 -4.19 -5.82 -2.89
C ALA A 105 -4.92 -5.17 -4.09
N TYR A 106 -5.62 -4.07 -3.82
CA TYR A 106 -6.27 -3.22 -4.84
C TYR A 106 -7.26 -3.94 -5.75
N ARG A 107 -8.01 -4.91 -5.21
CA ARG A 107 -9.05 -5.65 -5.95
C ARG A 107 -10.43 -5.31 -5.44
N ASN A 108 -11.37 -5.13 -6.37
CA ASN A 108 -12.76 -4.81 -6.04
C ASN A 108 -13.65 -6.05 -5.82
N CYS A 109 -13.12 -7.26 -6.04
CA CYS A 109 -13.88 -8.53 -6.01
C CYS A 109 -13.77 -9.32 -4.70
N MET A 110 -13.14 -8.76 -3.65
CA MET A 110 -13.00 -9.42 -2.34
C MET A 110 -13.68 -8.60 -1.23
N PRO A 111 -15.03 -8.44 -1.28
CA PRO A 111 -15.75 -7.67 -0.28
C PRO A 111 -15.57 -8.30 1.12
N GLY A 112 -15.43 -7.44 2.14
CA GLY A 112 -15.31 -7.85 3.53
C GLY A 112 -13.90 -8.26 3.96
N LYS A 113 -13.02 -8.67 3.03
CA LYS A 113 -11.62 -9.02 3.35
C LYS A 113 -10.71 -7.81 3.38
N CYS A 114 -9.74 -7.86 4.28
CA CYS A 114 -8.67 -6.87 4.41
C CYS A 114 -7.32 -7.54 4.63
N ASN A 115 -6.26 -6.74 4.80
CA ASN A 115 -4.90 -7.23 5.05
C ASN A 115 -4.80 -8.19 6.25
N ILE A 116 -5.67 -8.03 7.25
CA ILE A 116 -5.75 -8.90 8.44
C ILE A 116 -6.15 -10.32 8.02
N ASP A 117 -7.21 -10.44 7.20
CA ASP A 117 -7.73 -11.73 6.73
C ASP A 117 -6.70 -12.48 5.88
N PHE A 118 -5.99 -11.76 5.01
CA PHE A 118 -4.93 -12.35 4.17
C PHE A 118 -3.73 -12.80 5.00
N ALA A 119 -3.35 -12.06 6.04
CA ALA A 119 -2.28 -12.49 6.96
C ALA A 119 -2.68 -13.76 7.73
N LYS A 120 -3.91 -13.80 8.24
CA LYS A 120 -4.48 -14.98 8.91
C LYS A 120 -4.46 -16.21 8.01
N GLU A 121 -4.92 -16.08 6.77
CA GLU A 121 -4.92 -17.19 5.79
C GLU A 121 -3.53 -17.80 5.62
N VAL A 122 -2.50 -16.96 5.45
CA VAL A 122 -1.13 -17.41 5.25
C VAL A 122 -0.57 -18.11 6.51
N PHE A 123 -0.78 -17.52 7.68
CA PHE A 123 -0.26 -18.10 8.94
C PHE A 123 -0.96 -19.42 9.29
N GLU A 124 -2.28 -19.51 9.10
CA GLU A 124 -3.01 -20.78 9.26
C GLU A 124 -2.50 -21.85 8.30
N TYR A 125 -2.21 -21.47 7.05
CA TYR A 125 -1.66 -22.38 6.07
C TYR A 125 -0.28 -22.91 6.48
N ILE A 126 0.62 -22.05 6.97
CA ILE A 126 1.92 -22.46 7.51
C ILE A 126 1.75 -23.52 8.61
N VAL A 127 0.86 -23.28 9.58
CA VAL A 127 0.61 -24.22 10.69
C VAL A 127 0.07 -25.55 10.16
N LYS A 128 -0.88 -25.52 9.20
CA LYS A 128 -1.46 -26.72 8.57
C LYS A 128 -0.42 -27.59 7.87
N CYS A 129 0.62 -27.00 7.29
CA CYS A 129 1.68 -27.76 6.61
C CYS A 129 2.52 -28.63 7.57
N LYS A 130 2.51 -28.37 8.89
CA LYS A 130 3.37 -28.97 9.94
C LYS A 130 4.87 -28.70 9.76
N SER A 131 5.37 -28.75 8.53
CA SER A 131 6.74 -28.47 8.12
C SER A 131 6.74 -27.77 6.76
N ALA A 132 7.34 -26.57 6.66
CA ALA A 132 7.28 -25.78 5.43
C ALA A 132 8.50 -24.86 5.27
N TYR A 133 8.89 -24.62 4.03
CA TYR A 133 9.75 -23.52 3.63
C TYR A 133 8.91 -22.27 3.38
N ILE A 134 9.37 -21.11 3.87
CA ILE A 134 8.69 -19.83 3.73
C ILE A 134 9.67 -18.84 3.10
N PHE A 135 9.25 -18.18 2.04
CA PHE A 135 9.97 -17.09 1.39
C PHE A 135 9.12 -15.83 1.50
N VAL A 136 9.69 -14.74 2.02
CA VAL A 136 9.08 -13.42 2.09
C VAL A 136 9.94 -12.46 1.30
N GLY A 137 9.34 -11.69 0.38
CA GLY A 137 10.05 -10.73 -0.46
C GLY A 137 9.27 -9.43 -0.62
N ASP A 138 9.97 -8.39 -1.06
CA ASP A 138 9.44 -7.05 -1.32
C ASP A 138 10.12 -6.50 -2.57
N PHE A 139 9.34 -5.95 -3.52
CA PHE A 139 9.89 -5.34 -4.73
C PHE A 139 10.46 -3.95 -4.49
N SER A 140 11.69 -3.72 -4.96
CA SER A 140 12.40 -2.45 -4.82
C SER A 140 11.83 -1.36 -5.73
N LYS A 141 11.39 -0.24 -5.14
CA LYS A 141 10.88 0.94 -5.87
C LYS A 141 9.85 0.58 -6.96
N PHE A 142 8.89 -0.29 -6.59
CA PHE A 142 8.02 -0.98 -7.54
C PHE A 142 7.35 -0.08 -8.59
N PHE A 143 6.67 0.99 -8.18
CA PHE A 143 6.01 1.93 -9.10
C PHE A 143 7.00 2.73 -9.97
N ASP A 144 8.20 3.00 -9.44
CA ASP A 144 9.21 3.82 -10.10
C ASP A 144 10.03 3.06 -11.15
N LYS A 145 9.80 1.75 -11.30
CA LYS A 145 10.54 0.89 -12.23
C LYS A 145 9.69 0.23 -13.30
N LEU A 146 8.36 0.36 -13.25
CA LEU A 146 7.50 -0.33 -14.22
C LEU A 146 7.78 0.14 -15.65
N ASP A 147 8.20 -0.79 -16.50
CA ASP A 147 8.45 -0.55 -17.92
C ASP A 147 7.15 -0.22 -18.67
N HIS A 148 7.15 0.86 -19.45
CA HIS A 148 5.93 1.31 -20.12
C HIS A 148 5.49 0.35 -21.21
N LYS A 149 6.42 -0.14 -22.04
CA LYS A 149 6.12 -1.00 -23.18
C LYS A 149 5.50 -2.31 -22.71
N TYR A 150 6.13 -2.95 -21.72
CA TYR A 150 5.65 -4.18 -21.10
C TYR A 150 4.30 -3.95 -20.41
N LEU A 151 4.12 -2.85 -19.67
CA LEU A 151 2.83 -2.52 -19.06
C LEU A 151 1.71 -2.43 -20.10
N LYS A 152 1.95 -1.75 -21.23
CA LYS A 152 0.97 -1.62 -22.32
C LYS A 152 0.57 -2.99 -22.87
N GLU A 153 1.55 -3.87 -23.08
CA GLU A 153 1.33 -5.23 -23.55
C GLU A 153 0.44 -6.02 -22.58
N LYS A 154 0.71 -5.94 -21.27
CA LYS A 154 -0.09 -6.66 -20.26
C LYS A 154 -1.49 -6.08 -20.08
N ILE A 155 -1.67 -4.77 -20.26
CA ILE A 155 -3.01 -4.18 -20.32
C ILE A 155 -3.80 -4.77 -21.49
N LYS A 156 -3.21 -4.82 -22.70
CA LYS A 156 -3.84 -5.45 -23.87
C LYS A 156 -4.21 -6.92 -23.62
N CYS A 157 -3.29 -7.69 -23.02
CA CYS A 157 -3.52 -9.08 -22.66
C CYS A 157 -4.71 -9.27 -21.72
N VAL A 158 -4.82 -8.41 -20.69
CA VAL A 158 -5.92 -8.46 -19.71
C VAL A 158 -7.26 -8.05 -20.32
N ILE A 159 -7.26 -7.05 -21.21
CA ILE A 159 -8.47 -6.61 -21.92
C ILE A 159 -8.91 -7.65 -22.96
N GLY A 160 -7.96 -8.44 -23.50
CA GLY A 160 -8.22 -9.41 -24.56
C GLY A 160 -8.36 -8.76 -25.93
N GLN A 161 -7.69 -7.62 -26.16
CA GLN A 161 -7.73 -6.86 -27.42
C GLN A 161 -6.33 -6.52 -27.89
N GLU A 162 -6.13 -6.46 -29.21
CA GLU A 162 -4.83 -6.10 -29.81
C GLU A 162 -4.47 -4.62 -29.64
N SER A 163 -5.48 -3.76 -29.51
CA SER A 163 -5.34 -2.32 -29.34
C SER A 163 -6.14 -1.83 -28.14
N LEU A 164 -5.69 -0.72 -27.55
CA LEU A 164 -6.43 -0.04 -26.48
C LEU A 164 -7.47 0.87 -27.13
N ASP A 165 -8.65 0.97 -26.52
CA ASP A 165 -9.63 1.97 -26.94
C ASP A 165 -9.05 3.41 -26.82
N PRO A 166 -9.62 4.40 -27.53
CA PRO A 166 -9.07 5.76 -27.53
C PRO A 166 -8.95 6.40 -26.14
N ALA A 167 -9.85 6.07 -25.21
CA ALA A 167 -9.82 6.60 -23.85
C ALA A 167 -8.75 5.90 -22.99
N ASP A 168 -8.68 4.56 -23.05
CA ASP A 168 -7.62 3.79 -22.37
C ASP A 168 -6.23 4.22 -22.85
N TYR A 169 -6.06 4.45 -24.16
CA TYR A 169 -4.79 4.91 -24.70
C TYR A 169 -4.43 6.32 -24.21
N ALA A 170 -5.39 7.25 -24.18
CA ALA A 170 -5.17 8.60 -23.65
C ALA A 170 -4.75 8.56 -22.17
N ILE A 171 -5.41 7.72 -21.36
CA ILE A 171 -5.08 7.54 -19.94
C ILE A 171 -3.70 6.89 -19.78
N TYR A 172 -3.43 5.79 -20.50
CA TYR A 172 -2.14 5.11 -20.49
C TYR A 172 -1.02 6.10 -20.85
N LYS A 173 -1.21 6.90 -21.89
CA LYS A 173 -0.24 7.92 -22.32
C LYS A 173 0.00 8.96 -21.22
N ASN A 174 -1.06 9.42 -20.56
CA ASN A 174 -0.91 10.42 -19.49
C ASN A 174 -0.29 9.85 -18.21
N ILE A 175 -0.53 8.58 -17.87
CA ILE A 175 0.07 7.92 -16.70
C ILE A 175 1.55 7.58 -16.93
N THR A 176 1.92 7.21 -18.16
CA THR A 176 3.33 6.88 -18.49
C THR A 176 4.16 8.14 -18.75
N ARG A 177 3.63 9.09 -19.50
CA ARG A 177 4.27 10.38 -19.82
C ARG A 177 3.68 11.52 -18.99
N PHE A 178 3.46 11.25 -17.70
CA PHE A 178 2.83 12.20 -16.80
C PHE A 178 3.67 13.48 -16.67
N THR A 179 2.95 14.57 -16.43
CA THR A 179 3.58 15.85 -16.09
C THR A 179 3.26 16.17 -14.64
N TYR A 180 4.13 16.94 -13.99
CA TYR A 180 3.95 17.32 -12.60
C TYR A 180 4.56 18.69 -12.32
N ILE A 181 4.13 19.29 -11.23
CA ILE A 181 4.68 20.51 -10.65
C ILE A 181 5.00 20.22 -9.18
N GLU A 182 6.13 20.69 -8.68
CA GLU A 182 6.48 20.51 -7.27
C GLU A 182 5.55 21.33 -6.38
N ALA A 183 5.12 20.75 -5.25
CA ALA A 183 4.33 21.48 -4.27
C ALA A 183 5.10 22.69 -3.72
N ALA A 184 6.44 22.58 -3.63
CA ALA A 184 7.31 23.67 -3.20
C ALA A 184 7.26 24.88 -4.14
N ASP A 185 7.14 24.67 -5.46
CA ASP A 185 7.02 25.76 -6.44
C ASP A 185 5.70 26.52 -6.26
N ILE A 186 4.62 25.81 -5.90
CA ILE A 186 3.32 26.42 -5.59
C ILE A 186 3.42 27.24 -4.30
N GLU A 187 4.08 26.70 -3.28
CA GLU A 187 4.28 27.40 -2.00
C GLU A 187 5.12 28.67 -2.18
N PHE A 188 6.15 28.60 -3.04
CA PHE A 188 7.01 29.73 -3.38
C PHE A 188 6.24 30.84 -4.10
N GLU A 189 5.51 30.54 -5.19
CA GLU A 189 4.78 31.56 -5.95
C GLU A 189 3.55 32.12 -5.20
N LYS A 190 3.04 31.43 -4.17
CA LYS A 190 1.92 31.89 -3.34
C LYS A 190 2.32 32.51 -2.01
N ASP A 191 3.61 32.43 -1.66
CA ASP A 191 4.15 32.84 -0.35
C ASP A 191 3.35 32.26 0.83
N LYS A 192 2.89 31.01 0.70
CA LYS A 192 2.04 30.31 1.69
C LYS A 192 2.30 28.82 1.68
N LEU A 193 2.23 28.19 2.85
CA LEU A 193 2.32 26.74 2.95
C LEU A 193 1.03 26.07 2.44
N GLN A 194 1.16 24.89 1.84
CA GLN A 194 0.05 24.13 1.27
C GLN A 194 -1.07 23.84 2.30
N ARG A 195 -0.70 23.66 3.56
CA ARG A 195 -1.65 23.41 4.66
C ARG A 195 -2.60 24.58 4.90
N ASP A 196 -2.15 25.79 4.63
CA ASP A 196 -2.90 27.03 4.86
C ASP A 196 -3.78 27.37 3.63
N MET A 197 -3.50 26.75 2.50
CA MET A 197 -4.22 26.93 1.23
C MET A 197 -5.29 25.87 0.94
N ARG A 198 -5.57 24.94 1.87
CA ARG A 198 -6.51 23.81 1.66
C ARG A 198 -7.96 24.23 1.36
N GLN A 199 -8.35 25.42 1.81
CA GLN A 199 -9.71 25.93 1.63
C GLN A 199 -9.92 26.62 0.28
N LEU A 200 -8.83 27.01 -0.40
CA LEU A 200 -8.93 27.59 -1.74
C LEU A 200 -9.65 26.63 -2.69
N ASP A 201 -10.42 27.17 -3.63
CA ASP A 201 -11.09 26.36 -4.65
C ASP A 201 -10.07 25.80 -5.66
N LYS A 202 -9.11 26.63 -6.06
CA LYS A 202 -7.93 26.27 -6.87
C LYS A 202 -6.75 27.18 -6.54
N TYR A 203 -5.52 26.77 -6.84
CA TYR A 203 -4.33 27.58 -6.56
C TYR A 203 -4.23 28.80 -7.46
N PHE A 204 -4.42 28.63 -8.77
CA PHE A 204 -4.17 29.68 -9.76
C PHE A 204 -5.42 29.90 -10.62
N GLN A 205 -5.66 31.15 -11.03
CA GLN A 205 -6.64 31.42 -12.09
C GLN A 205 -6.12 30.92 -13.45
N THR A 206 -6.99 30.76 -14.45
CA THR A 206 -6.63 30.06 -15.70
C THR A 206 -5.45 30.70 -16.42
N GLN A 207 -5.41 32.04 -16.54
CA GLN A 207 -4.31 32.76 -17.19
C GLN A 207 -3.00 32.68 -16.39
N GLU A 208 -3.10 32.91 -15.08
CA GLU A 208 -1.99 32.78 -14.11
C GLU A 208 -1.38 31.37 -14.16
N PHE A 209 -2.23 30.33 -14.22
CA PHE A 209 -1.80 28.95 -14.33
C PHE A 209 -1.02 28.68 -15.62
N GLN A 210 -1.38 29.27 -16.75
CA GLN A 210 -0.62 29.08 -18.00
C GLN A 210 0.79 29.66 -17.91
N GLN A 211 0.95 30.82 -17.26
CA GLN A 211 2.25 31.43 -17.05
C GLN A 211 3.09 30.62 -16.05
N PHE A 212 2.48 30.23 -14.93
CA PHE A 212 3.11 29.38 -13.91
C PHE A 212 3.56 28.03 -14.49
N LYS A 213 2.68 27.38 -15.27
CA LYS A 213 2.96 26.10 -15.93
C LYS A 213 4.16 26.20 -16.89
N LYS A 214 4.34 27.31 -17.61
CA LYS A 214 5.50 27.47 -18.50
C LYS A 214 6.83 27.46 -17.75
N LYS A 215 6.84 27.89 -16.48
CA LYS A 215 8.05 27.97 -15.64
C LYS A 215 8.35 26.65 -14.92
N TYR A 216 7.34 26.00 -14.35
CA TYR A 216 7.54 24.92 -13.35
C TYR A 216 7.05 23.53 -13.79
N LEU A 217 6.67 23.35 -15.07
CA LEU A 217 6.17 22.05 -15.54
C LEU A 217 7.31 21.06 -15.79
N HIS A 218 7.30 19.98 -15.02
CA HIS A 218 8.14 18.81 -15.24
C HIS A 218 7.39 17.73 -16.02
N LYS A 219 8.15 16.93 -16.77
CA LYS A 219 7.62 15.80 -17.55
C LYS A 219 8.43 14.55 -17.27
N ASN A 220 7.75 13.42 -17.11
CA ASN A 220 8.43 12.14 -17.12
C ASN A 220 8.93 11.84 -18.54
N VAL A 221 10.24 11.88 -18.72
CA VAL A 221 10.94 11.56 -19.98
C VAL A 221 11.41 10.11 -20.04
N LYS A 222 11.30 9.38 -18.93
CA LYS A 222 11.69 7.97 -18.84
C LYS A 222 10.67 7.10 -19.59
N ASP A 223 11.13 5.95 -20.03
CA ASP A 223 10.35 4.85 -20.61
C ASP A 223 9.86 3.83 -19.57
N TYR A 224 10.06 4.15 -18.29
CA TYR A 224 9.54 3.45 -17.13
C TYR A 224 8.96 4.45 -16.11
N GLN A 225 8.46 3.95 -14.98
CA GLN A 225 7.82 4.68 -13.88
C GLN A 225 6.36 5.08 -14.15
N ILE A 226 5.51 4.90 -13.14
CA ILE A 226 4.14 5.43 -13.11
C ILE A 226 3.91 6.22 -11.81
N PRO A 227 3.07 7.27 -11.80
CA PRO A 227 2.86 8.13 -10.64
C PRO A 227 2.23 7.35 -9.48
N GLN A 228 2.90 7.36 -8.32
CA GLN A 228 2.34 6.86 -7.08
C GLN A 228 1.32 7.86 -6.52
N GLY A 229 0.05 7.46 -6.40
CA GLY A 229 -1.03 8.31 -5.87
C GLY A 229 -2.25 8.40 -6.79
N SER A 230 -2.12 8.02 -8.06
CA SER A 230 -3.26 7.85 -8.96
C SER A 230 -4.02 6.55 -8.65
N SER A 231 -5.35 6.60 -8.75
CA SER A 231 -6.25 5.46 -8.52
C SER A 231 -6.04 4.33 -9.54
N ILE A 232 -5.65 4.66 -10.77
CA ILE A 232 -5.41 3.65 -11.82
C ILE A 232 -4.03 2.98 -11.68
N SER A 233 -3.02 3.66 -11.10
CA SER A 233 -1.67 3.09 -10.94
C SER A 233 -1.69 1.78 -10.14
N ALA A 234 -2.61 1.66 -9.18
CA ALA A 234 -2.78 0.46 -8.36
C ALA A 234 -3.20 -0.78 -9.18
N VAL A 235 -4.11 -0.62 -10.15
CA VAL A 235 -4.50 -1.74 -11.03
C VAL A 235 -3.42 -2.01 -12.08
N TYR A 236 -2.73 -0.99 -12.60
CA TYR A 236 -1.60 -1.17 -13.50
C TYR A 236 -0.48 -2.00 -12.87
N ALA A 237 -0.15 -1.74 -11.60
CA ALA A 237 0.77 -2.56 -10.81
C ALA A 237 0.35 -4.05 -10.74
N ASN A 238 -0.95 -4.34 -10.66
CA ASN A 238 -1.43 -5.72 -10.66
C ASN A 238 -1.38 -6.36 -12.05
N VAL A 239 -1.75 -5.61 -13.09
CA VAL A 239 -1.69 -6.04 -14.49
C VAL A 239 -0.25 -6.33 -14.91
N TYR A 240 0.71 -5.50 -14.48
CA TYR A 240 2.14 -5.71 -14.74
C TYR A 240 2.64 -7.08 -14.27
N MET A 241 2.10 -7.56 -13.15
CA MET A 241 2.59 -8.78 -12.49
C MET A 241 1.94 -10.07 -12.99
N ILE A 242 1.07 -10.04 -14.00
CA ILE A 242 0.28 -11.24 -14.38
C ILE A 242 1.15 -12.43 -14.79
N ASP A 243 2.24 -12.21 -15.54
CA ASP A 243 3.11 -13.29 -15.99
C ASP A 243 3.95 -13.86 -14.85
N PHE A 244 4.53 -12.96 -14.03
CA PHE A 244 5.23 -13.33 -12.81
C PHE A 244 4.31 -14.15 -11.89
N ASP A 245 3.11 -13.62 -11.63
CA ASP A 245 2.14 -14.25 -10.75
C ASP A 245 1.72 -15.63 -11.26
N LYS A 246 1.56 -15.79 -12.58
CA LYS A 246 1.26 -17.09 -13.21
C LYS A 246 2.39 -18.09 -13.04
N LYS A 247 3.60 -17.72 -13.48
CA LYS A 247 4.78 -18.60 -13.41
C LYS A 247 5.08 -19.05 -11.98
N ILE A 248 5.05 -18.12 -11.01
CA ILE A 248 5.27 -18.46 -9.60
C ILE A 248 4.13 -19.31 -9.06
N ASN A 249 2.87 -18.96 -9.32
CA ASN A 249 1.74 -19.73 -8.79
C ASN A 249 1.71 -21.16 -9.33
N ASP A 250 1.99 -21.38 -10.61
CA ASP A 250 2.02 -22.72 -11.21
C ASP A 250 3.09 -23.60 -10.55
N TYR A 251 4.28 -23.04 -10.35
CA TYR A 251 5.37 -23.73 -9.67
C TYR A 251 5.03 -24.03 -8.21
N VAL A 252 4.49 -23.06 -7.48
CA VAL A 252 4.16 -23.22 -6.06
C VAL A 252 3.01 -24.22 -5.87
N THR A 253 1.99 -24.16 -6.72
CA THR A 253 0.82 -25.06 -6.61
C THR A 253 1.16 -26.49 -7.02
N SER A 254 2.06 -26.72 -7.98
CA SER A 254 2.58 -28.07 -8.28
C SER A 254 3.33 -28.69 -7.10
N HIS A 255 3.85 -27.85 -6.21
CA HIS A 255 4.49 -28.24 -4.94
C HIS A 255 3.52 -28.25 -3.76
N LYS A 256 2.21 -28.23 -4.01
CA LYS A 256 1.14 -28.14 -3.00
C LYS A 256 1.29 -26.93 -2.07
N GLY A 257 2.00 -25.88 -2.51
CA GLY A 257 2.29 -24.66 -1.75
C GLY A 257 1.22 -23.57 -1.89
N LEU A 258 1.49 -22.43 -1.24
CA LEU A 258 0.67 -21.23 -1.26
C LEU A 258 1.52 -20.01 -1.61
N TYR A 259 1.07 -19.23 -2.59
CA TYR A 259 1.66 -17.95 -2.98
C TYR A 259 0.64 -16.82 -2.86
N ARG A 260 1.01 -15.72 -2.21
CA ARG A 260 0.20 -14.50 -2.11
C ARG A 260 1.07 -13.28 -2.40
N ARG A 261 0.48 -12.32 -3.12
CA ARG A 261 1.05 -11.00 -3.37
C ARG A 261 0.11 -9.91 -2.87
N TYR A 262 0.68 -8.92 -2.20
CA TYR A 262 -0.01 -7.72 -1.74
C TYR A 262 0.78 -6.51 -2.23
N CYS A 263 0.41 -5.99 -3.40
CA CYS A 263 1.16 -4.93 -4.08
C CYS A 263 2.62 -5.38 -4.35
N ASP A 264 3.56 -4.82 -3.58
CA ASP A 264 5.00 -5.05 -3.63
C ASP A 264 5.46 -6.19 -2.71
N ASP A 265 4.67 -6.57 -1.70
CA ASP A 265 4.98 -7.66 -0.78
C ASP A 265 4.57 -9.02 -1.37
N ILE A 266 5.46 -10.02 -1.33
CA ILE A 266 5.20 -11.41 -1.71
C ILE A 266 5.50 -12.38 -0.55
N ILE A 267 4.69 -13.42 -0.45
CA ILE A 267 4.94 -14.55 0.45
C ILE A 267 4.64 -15.88 -0.25
N ILE A 268 5.59 -16.80 -0.14
CA ILE A 268 5.50 -18.15 -0.70
C ILE A 268 5.72 -19.14 0.46
N VAL A 269 4.84 -20.13 0.56
CA VAL A 269 4.92 -21.20 1.56
C VAL A 269 4.86 -22.53 0.81
N ILE A 270 5.89 -23.36 0.93
CA ILE A 270 5.95 -24.68 0.28
C ILE A 270 6.15 -25.76 1.35
N PRO A 271 5.23 -26.74 1.46
CA PRO A 271 5.42 -27.91 2.32
C PRO A 271 6.76 -28.58 2.03
N MET A 272 7.57 -28.77 3.07
CA MET A 272 8.94 -29.26 2.91
C MET A 272 9.45 -29.86 4.21
N THR A 273 10.17 -30.98 4.11
CA THR A 273 10.84 -31.61 5.24
C THR A 273 12.19 -30.96 5.54
N LYS A 274 12.69 -31.14 6.77
CA LYS A 274 14.01 -30.64 7.17
C LYS A 274 15.15 -31.21 6.29
N LYS A 275 15.04 -32.47 5.87
CA LYS A 275 16.03 -33.13 4.99
C LYS A 275 16.12 -32.43 3.64
N GLU A 276 14.98 -32.08 3.04
CA GLU A 276 14.95 -31.39 1.75
C GLU A 276 15.53 -29.97 1.83
N VAL A 277 15.34 -29.29 2.97
CA VAL A 277 16.00 -28.01 3.24
C VAL A 277 17.51 -28.19 3.30
N SER A 278 17.99 -29.17 4.05
CA SER A 278 19.42 -29.50 4.14
C SER A 278 20.04 -29.90 2.80
N ASN A 279 19.27 -30.56 1.93
CA ASN A 279 19.70 -30.97 0.59
C ASN A 279 19.67 -29.82 -0.44
N GLY A 280 19.44 -28.58 -0.02
CA GLY A 280 19.52 -27.40 -0.89
C GLY A 280 18.30 -27.18 -1.79
N ARG A 281 17.15 -27.85 -1.54
CA ARG A 281 15.91 -27.61 -2.31
C ARG A 281 15.45 -26.15 -2.22
N THR A 282 15.70 -25.48 -1.10
CA THR A 282 15.41 -24.06 -0.90
C THR A 282 16.19 -23.16 -1.87
N ASN A 283 17.44 -23.49 -2.18
CA ASN A 283 18.24 -22.76 -3.15
C ASN A 283 17.69 -22.91 -4.57
N LYS A 284 17.18 -24.10 -4.93
CA LYS A 284 16.53 -24.32 -6.23
C LYS A 284 15.26 -23.46 -6.38
N ILE A 285 14.43 -23.42 -5.33
CA ILE A 285 13.22 -22.58 -5.31
C ILE A 285 13.59 -21.11 -5.39
N SER A 286 14.57 -20.68 -4.60
CA SER A 286 15.05 -19.30 -4.65
C SER A 286 15.52 -18.92 -6.04
N LYS A 287 16.40 -19.74 -6.67
CA LYS A 287 16.88 -19.52 -8.04
C LYS A 287 15.73 -19.44 -9.04
N PHE A 288 14.72 -20.31 -8.92
CA PHE A 288 13.53 -20.24 -9.77
C PHE A 288 12.80 -18.89 -9.63
N ILE A 289 12.59 -18.39 -8.40
CA ILE A 289 11.94 -17.09 -8.15
C ILE A 289 12.75 -15.95 -8.79
N TYR A 290 14.08 -15.97 -8.64
CA TYR A 290 14.96 -14.96 -9.23
C TYR A 290 14.97 -15.01 -10.76
N ASN A 291 14.99 -16.21 -11.36
CA ASN A 291 14.91 -16.34 -12.82
C ASN A 291 13.58 -15.81 -13.36
N VAL A 292 12.45 -16.16 -12.72
CA VAL A 292 11.13 -15.64 -13.12
C VAL A 292 11.05 -14.13 -12.94
N ARG A 293 11.72 -13.55 -11.94
CA ARG A 293 11.87 -12.10 -11.79
C ARG A 293 12.63 -11.51 -12.97
N ASP A 294 13.76 -12.10 -13.34
CA ASP A 294 14.64 -11.60 -14.41
C ASP A 294 14.01 -11.64 -15.80
N ASP A 295 13.04 -12.53 -16.01
CA ASP A 295 12.21 -12.54 -17.22
C ASP A 295 11.28 -11.32 -17.34
N ILE A 296 11.06 -10.56 -16.25
CA ILE A 296 10.14 -9.43 -16.21
C ILE A 296 10.96 -8.13 -16.28
N PRO A 297 10.70 -7.25 -17.27
CA PRO A 297 11.44 -6.00 -17.42
C PRO A 297 11.45 -5.17 -16.14
N ASN A 298 12.63 -4.65 -15.78
CA ASN A 298 12.86 -3.72 -14.66
C ASN A 298 12.31 -4.18 -13.29
N LEU A 299 12.05 -5.48 -13.10
CA LEU A 299 11.55 -6.01 -11.85
C LEU A 299 12.71 -6.39 -10.93
N GLU A 300 12.76 -5.79 -9.73
CA GLU A 300 13.83 -6.04 -8.76
C GLU A 300 13.29 -6.39 -7.38
N LEU A 301 13.86 -7.43 -6.78
CA LEU A 301 13.61 -7.78 -5.38
C LEU A 301 14.57 -7.03 -4.46
N ASN A 302 14.08 -6.70 -3.27
CA ASN A 302 14.88 -6.03 -2.24
C ASN A 302 15.60 -7.06 -1.37
N GLU A 303 16.89 -7.30 -1.64
CA GLU A 303 17.68 -8.30 -0.90
C GLU A 303 17.68 -8.10 0.62
N ASP A 304 17.71 -6.84 1.09
CA ASP A 304 17.67 -6.53 2.53
C ASP A 304 16.36 -6.93 3.21
N LYS A 305 15.27 -7.02 2.45
CA LYS A 305 13.94 -7.40 2.95
C LYS A 305 13.54 -8.83 2.58
N THR A 306 14.32 -9.49 1.73
CA THR A 306 14.08 -10.87 1.35
C THR A 306 14.50 -11.78 2.51
N GLU A 307 13.54 -12.47 3.11
CA GLU A 307 13.74 -13.34 4.26
C GLU A 307 13.26 -14.76 3.96
N HIS A 308 14.04 -15.75 4.39
CA HIS A 308 13.75 -17.16 4.19
C HIS A 308 13.66 -17.84 5.55
N PHE A 309 12.65 -18.66 5.72
CA PHE A 309 12.41 -19.39 6.96
C PHE A 309 12.08 -20.85 6.71
N PHE A 310 12.31 -21.65 7.73
CA PHE A 310 11.80 -23.00 7.87
C PHE A 310 10.87 -23.04 9.08
N TYR A 311 9.63 -23.48 8.86
CA TYR A 311 8.69 -23.80 9.90
C TYR A 311 8.73 -25.31 10.16
N GLY A 312 8.83 -25.71 11.43
CA GLY A 312 8.73 -27.11 11.83
C GLY A 312 8.57 -27.24 13.34
N ASN A 313 7.78 -28.21 13.80
CA ASN A 313 7.48 -28.46 15.22
C ASN A 313 7.00 -27.19 15.97
N GLY A 314 6.15 -26.39 15.33
CA GLY A 314 5.60 -25.16 15.93
C GLY A 314 6.60 -24.01 16.08
N LYS A 315 7.79 -24.10 15.47
CA LYS A 315 8.85 -23.08 15.58
C LYS A 315 9.28 -22.58 14.20
N ILE A 316 9.53 -21.28 14.13
CA ILE A 316 10.19 -20.64 12.99
C ILE A 316 11.71 -20.68 13.18
N ARG A 317 12.43 -21.10 12.15
CA ARG A 317 13.89 -21.03 12.05
C ARG A 317 14.27 -20.20 10.85
N LYS A 318 15.17 -19.24 11.07
CA LYS A 318 15.70 -18.40 10.01
C LYS A 318 16.68 -19.17 9.13
N LEU A 319 16.57 -19.02 7.81
CA LEU A 319 17.52 -19.55 6.82
C LEU A 319 18.33 -18.42 6.16
N LYS A 320 17.67 -17.32 5.80
CA LYS A 320 18.27 -16.09 5.23
C LYS A 320 17.55 -14.87 5.80
N GLY A 321 18.28 -13.78 6.05
CA GLY A 321 17.73 -12.51 6.53
C GLY A 321 18.10 -12.18 7.98
N GLN A 322 17.43 -11.18 8.56
CA GLN A 322 17.76 -10.67 9.89
C GLN A 322 16.80 -11.14 10.96
N SER A 323 15.49 -11.23 10.67
CA SER A 323 14.47 -11.54 11.66
C SER A 323 14.38 -13.02 11.97
N ASN A 324 14.10 -13.37 13.23
CA ASN A 324 13.74 -14.74 13.64
C ASN A 324 12.22 -14.99 13.55
N LEU A 325 11.45 -14.00 13.09
CA LEU A 325 10.00 -14.01 13.07
C LEU A 325 9.50 -13.68 11.66
N VAL A 326 8.40 -14.30 11.24
CA VAL A 326 7.80 -14.03 9.93
C VAL A 326 6.99 -12.74 10.02
N ASN A 327 7.38 -11.72 9.26
CA ASN A 327 6.65 -10.45 9.18
C ASN A 327 5.84 -10.40 7.88
N TYR A 328 4.52 -10.22 7.97
CA TYR A 328 3.65 -10.12 6.80
C TYR A 328 2.44 -9.23 7.08
N LEU A 329 2.14 -8.30 6.16
CA LEU A 329 0.98 -7.39 6.21
C LEU A 329 0.72 -6.64 7.52
N GLY A 330 1.79 -6.31 8.26
CA GLY A 330 1.72 -5.59 9.52
C GLY A 330 1.66 -6.47 10.78
N PHE A 331 1.72 -7.78 10.60
CA PHE A 331 1.73 -8.79 11.66
C PHE A 331 3.07 -9.52 11.72
N THR A 332 3.36 -10.07 12.89
CA THR A 332 4.55 -10.87 13.18
C THR A 332 4.10 -12.21 13.73
N PHE A 333 4.65 -13.30 13.19
CA PHE A 333 4.32 -14.68 13.54
C PHE A 333 5.58 -15.43 14.00
N ASP A 334 5.50 -16.10 15.15
CA ASP A 334 6.61 -16.84 15.77
C ASP A 334 6.55 -18.36 15.57
N GLY A 335 5.52 -18.85 14.87
CA GLY A 335 5.25 -20.29 14.68
C GLY A 335 4.00 -20.76 15.41
N LYS A 336 3.53 -20.01 16.42
CA LYS A 336 2.30 -20.32 17.16
C LYS A 336 1.42 -19.10 17.38
N SER A 337 2.04 -18.00 17.81
CA SER A 337 1.34 -16.78 18.19
C SER A 337 1.52 -15.65 17.16
N VAL A 338 0.48 -14.83 17.03
CA VAL A 338 0.44 -13.66 16.15
C VAL A 338 0.44 -12.38 16.99
N ARG A 339 1.26 -11.42 16.57
CA ARG A 339 1.39 -10.10 17.18
C ARG A 339 1.31 -9.01 16.10
N ILE A 340 0.93 -7.79 16.49
CA ILE A 340 1.16 -6.61 15.65
C ILE A 340 2.67 -6.35 15.60
N ARG A 341 3.17 -6.00 14.42
CA ARG A 341 4.58 -5.64 14.24
C ARG A 341 4.97 -4.51 15.19
N ASP A 342 6.04 -4.70 15.96
CA ASP A 342 6.49 -3.75 17.00
C ASP A 342 6.71 -2.33 16.46
N LYS A 343 7.13 -2.21 15.21
CA LYS A 343 7.28 -0.94 14.51
C LYS A 343 5.99 -0.12 14.45
N SER A 344 4.84 -0.78 14.26
CA SER A 344 3.54 -0.12 14.22
C SER A 344 3.18 0.43 15.60
N LEU A 345 3.42 -0.36 16.65
CA LEU A 345 3.21 0.06 18.04
C LEU A 345 4.14 1.21 18.44
N PHE A 346 5.42 1.13 18.07
CA PHE A 346 6.39 2.19 18.30
C PHE A 346 5.94 3.52 17.69
N LYS A 347 5.57 3.51 16.40
CA LYS A 347 5.06 4.71 15.71
C LYS A 347 3.81 5.27 16.37
N PHE A 348 2.91 4.41 16.80
CA PHE A 348 1.70 4.80 17.53
C PHE A 348 2.04 5.57 18.82
N TYR A 349 2.89 5.01 19.68
CA TYR A 349 3.28 5.68 20.93
C TYR A 349 4.13 6.93 20.70
N CYS A 350 5.03 6.95 19.72
CA CYS A 350 5.78 8.18 19.39
C CYS A 350 4.86 9.33 18.97
N ARG A 351 3.83 9.05 18.16
CA ARG A 351 2.83 10.07 17.76
C ARG A 351 2.00 10.52 18.97
N ALA A 352 1.60 9.58 19.82
CA ALA A 352 0.88 9.89 21.06
C ALA A 352 1.70 10.83 21.95
N TYR A 353 2.95 10.47 22.24
CA TYR A 353 3.82 11.24 23.13
C TYR A 353 4.20 12.61 22.57
N ARG A 354 4.39 12.76 21.26
CA ARG A 354 4.58 14.08 20.63
C ARG A 354 3.35 14.98 20.79
N LYS A 355 2.14 14.42 20.67
CA LYS A 355 0.92 15.20 20.89
C LYS A 355 0.75 15.56 22.37
N ILE A 356 1.01 14.61 23.27
CA ILE A 356 0.96 14.86 24.73
C ILE A 356 1.93 15.96 25.13
N LYS A 357 3.17 15.93 24.61
CA LYS A 357 4.16 16.98 24.89
C LYS A 357 3.61 18.37 24.55
N LYS A 358 3.05 18.56 23.35
CA LYS A 358 2.42 19.82 22.94
C LYS A 358 1.23 20.23 23.82
N VAL A 359 0.43 19.25 24.26
CA VAL A 359 -0.70 19.52 25.15
C VAL A 359 -0.22 19.97 26.52
N ASN A 360 0.82 19.33 27.08
CA ASN A 360 1.38 19.71 28.38
C ASN A 360 2.12 21.07 28.34
N GLU A 361 2.57 21.53 27.17
CA GLU A 361 3.13 22.87 26.95
C GLU A 361 2.04 23.97 26.88
N THR A 362 0.75 23.60 26.92
CA THR A 362 -0.35 24.56 26.83
C THR A 362 -0.72 25.10 28.21
N GLU A 363 -0.58 26.41 28.41
CA GLU A 363 -0.89 27.08 29.69
C GLU A 363 -2.40 27.31 29.88
N ASP A 364 -3.12 27.65 28.81
CA ASP A 364 -4.57 27.88 28.85
C ASP A 364 -5.34 26.59 29.15
N GLU A 365 -6.11 26.60 30.24
CA GLU A 365 -6.85 25.44 30.74
C GLU A 365 -7.88 24.93 29.74
N LYS A 366 -8.53 25.83 28.98
CA LYS A 366 -9.53 25.43 27.98
C LYS A 366 -8.87 24.67 26.83
N SER A 367 -7.75 25.19 26.35
CA SER A 367 -6.95 24.57 25.28
C SER A 367 -6.29 23.27 25.73
N PHE A 368 -5.78 23.20 26.97
CA PHE A 368 -5.27 21.97 27.57
C PHE A 368 -6.35 20.88 27.60
N ASN A 369 -7.55 21.20 28.11
CA ASN A 369 -8.65 20.24 28.20
C ASN A 369 -9.12 19.75 26.81
N ALA A 370 -9.19 20.65 25.83
CA ALA A 370 -9.48 20.29 24.45
C ALA A 370 -8.40 19.35 23.86
N GLY A 371 -7.12 19.67 24.11
CA GLY A 371 -5.97 18.86 23.73
C GLY A 371 -5.98 17.46 24.35
N LYS A 372 -6.24 17.38 25.66
CA LYS A 372 -6.39 16.13 26.43
C LYS A 372 -7.49 15.25 25.85
N LYS A 373 -8.69 15.81 25.63
CA LYS A 373 -9.81 15.10 24.99
C LYS A 373 -9.43 14.58 23.60
N ALA A 374 -8.70 15.38 22.82
CA ALA A 374 -8.21 14.99 21.51
C ALA A 374 -7.11 13.91 21.57
N VAL A 375 -6.29 13.84 22.62
CA VAL A 375 -5.33 12.75 22.84
C VAL A 375 -6.08 11.46 23.14
N TYR A 376 -7.00 11.48 24.11
CA TYR A 376 -7.78 10.29 24.47
C TYR A 376 -8.55 9.73 23.29
N ARG A 377 -9.28 10.58 22.54
CA ARG A 377 -9.98 10.14 21.33
C ARG A 377 -9.03 9.50 20.30
N SER A 378 -7.84 10.06 20.10
CA SER A 378 -6.90 9.53 19.09
C SER A 378 -6.13 8.28 19.53
N TYR A 379 -5.89 8.10 20.82
CA TYR A 379 -4.90 7.13 21.31
C TYR A 379 -5.38 6.18 22.41
N THR A 380 -6.62 6.27 22.88
CA THR A 380 -7.16 5.33 23.89
C THR A 380 -8.43 4.63 23.42
N HIS A 381 -8.94 3.71 24.23
CA HIS A 381 -10.20 3.02 23.98
C HIS A 381 -11.41 3.97 23.87
N LEU A 382 -11.31 5.20 24.40
CA LEU A 382 -12.38 6.21 24.35
C LEU A 382 -12.71 6.70 22.93
N GLY A 383 -11.78 6.57 21.99
CA GLY A 383 -12.07 6.80 20.57
C GLY A 383 -12.03 5.54 19.71
N ALA A 384 -12.01 4.36 20.34
CA ALA A 384 -12.11 3.10 19.62
C ALA A 384 -13.57 2.81 19.30
N ASN A 385 -13.87 2.49 18.05
CA ASN A 385 -15.21 2.11 17.63
C ASN A 385 -15.21 0.65 17.18
N LYS A 386 -15.95 -0.20 17.89
CA LYS A 386 -16.06 -1.64 17.61
C LYS A 386 -17.04 -1.95 16.47
N ASN A 387 -18.02 -1.08 16.22
CA ASN A 387 -19.11 -1.31 15.26
C ASN A 387 -18.95 -0.37 14.05
N SER A 388 -18.41 -0.87 12.93
CA SER A 388 -17.91 0.01 11.85
C SER A 388 -18.98 0.51 10.87
N LYS A 389 -19.34 1.79 10.96
CA LYS A 389 -19.68 2.67 9.82
C LYS A 389 -18.84 3.98 9.78
N SER A 390 -18.06 4.27 10.83
CA SER A 390 -17.28 5.50 10.99
C SER A 390 -15.78 5.23 11.20
N TYR A 391 -14.93 6.22 10.90
CA TYR A 391 -13.50 6.20 11.18
C TYR A 391 -13.21 6.03 12.68
N GLY A 392 -12.59 4.89 13.05
CA GLY A 392 -12.06 4.63 14.39
C GLY A 392 -10.56 4.93 14.49
N ASN A 393 -10.01 4.90 15.69
CA ASN A 393 -8.58 5.09 15.93
C ASN A 393 -7.76 3.79 15.77
N PHE A 394 -6.44 3.84 16.02
CA PHE A 394 -5.56 2.67 15.91
C PHE A 394 -6.03 1.48 16.76
N LEU A 395 -6.61 1.70 17.95
CA LEU A 395 -7.11 0.61 18.78
C LEU A 395 -8.31 -0.10 18.14
N SER A 396 -9.12 0.60 17.33
CA SER A 396 -10.20 -0.03 16.56
C SER A 396 -9.64 -1.06 15.57
N TYR A 397 -8.52 -0.75 14.92
CA TYR A 397 -7.80 -1.70 14.07
C TYR A 397 -7.22 -2.86 14.89
N VAL A 398 -6.63 -2.58 16.06
CA VAL A 398 -6.08 -3.63 16.95
C VAL A 398 -7.16 -4.60 17.42
N TYR A 399 -8.31 -4.08 17.85
CA TYR A 399 -9.44 -4.92 18.30
C TYR A 399 -9.99 -5.77 17.16
N LYS A 400 -10.22 -5.17 15.97
CA LYS A 400 -10.65 -5.92 14.80
C LYS A 400 -9.65 -7.03 14.44
N ALA A 401 -8.35 -6.74 14.50
CA ALA A 401 -7.32 -7.73 14.23
C ALA A 401 -7.34 -8.88 15.24
N ASP A 402 -7.39 -8.56 16.54
CA ASP A 402 -7.48 -9.55 17.61
C ASP A 402 -8.72 -10.45 17.47
N ASP A 403 -9.89 -9.86 17.18
CA ASP A 403 -11.13 -10.61 16.98
C ASP A 403 -11.01 -11.58 15.79
N ILE A 404 -10.46 -11.14 14.65
CA ILE A 404 -10.29 -11.98 13.47
C ILE A 404 -9.30 -13.13 13.73
N PHE A 405 -8.17 -12.85 14.38
CA PHE A 405 -7.17 -13.87 14.70
C PHE A 405 -7.66 -14.86 15.77
N SER A 406 -8.42 -14.39 16.77
CA SER A 406 -8.96 -15.23 17.85
C SER A 406 -10.01 -16.23 17.37
N GLN A 407 -10.63 -15.99 16.21
CA GLN A 407 -11.50 -16.99 15.55
C GLN A 407 -10.73 -18.19 15.01
N SER A 408 -9.40 -18.13 14.92
CA SER A 408 -8.59 -19.26 14.45
C SER A 408 -8.45 -20.31 15.56
N LYS A 409 -8.67 -21.58 15.22
CA LYS A 409 -8.34 -22.71 16.12
C LYS A 409 -6.86 -23.11 16.06
N LEU A 410 -6.08 -22.53 15.14
CA LEU A 410 -4.70 -22.92 14.85
C LEU A 410 -3.67 -21.90 15.34
N LEU A 411 -4.10 -20.65 15.58
CA LEU A 411 -3.22 -19.53 15.91
C LEU A 411 -3.58 -18.98 17.30
N GLU A 412 -2.58 -18.53 18.03
CA GLU A 412 -2.78 -17.82 19.29
C GLU A 412 -2.70 -16.30 19.05
N SER A 413 -3.78 -15.55 19.33
CA SER A 413 -3.73 -14.09 19.24
C SER A 413 -3.09 -13.49 20.49
N ASN A 414 -1.92 -12.87 20.33
CA ASN A 414 -1.26 -12.06 21.36
C ASN A 414 -1.38 -10.54 21.08
N ILE A 415 -2.27 -10.16 20.17
CA ILE A 415 -2.41 -8.78 19.67
C ILE A 415 -2.93 -7.85 20.78
N ARG A 416 -4.03 -8.21 21.45
CA ARG A 416 -4.61 -7.36 22.50
C ARG A 416 -3.70 -7.21 23.72
N ASN A 417 -2.90 -8.24 24.03
CA ASN A 417 -1.92 -8.21 25.10
C ASN A 417 -0.87 -7.09 24.93
N GLN A 418 -0.47 -6.78 23.69
CA GLN A 418 0.51 -5.73 23.40
C GLN A 418 0.02 -4.31 23.76
N ILE A 419 -1.29 -4.10 23.80
CA ILE A 419 -1.90 -2.80 24.10
C ILE A 419 -2.57 -2.75 25.47
N LYS A 420 -2.47 -3.79 26.32
CA LYS A 420 -3.19 -3.82 27.61
C LYS A 420 -2.92 -2.61 28.51
N LYS A 421 -1.67 -2.12 28.50
CA LYS A 421 -1.22 -0.96 29.31
C LYS A 421 -1.35 0.39 28.57
N HIS A 422 -2.08 0.48 27.46
CA HIS A 422 -2.16 1.70 26.65
C HIS A 422 -2.69 2.91 27.46
N TRP A 423 -3.73 2.70 28.27
CA TRP A 423 -4.33 3.74 29.11
C TRP A 423 -3.29 4.31 30.07
N TYR A 424 -2.70 3.46 30.90
CA TYR A 424 -1.64 3.85 31.84
C TYR A 424 -0.49 4.62 31.15
N LYS A 425 -0.01 4.13 29.99
CA LYS A 425 1.08 4.77 29.25
C LYS A 425 0.76 6.17 28.74
N ILE A 426 -0.51 6.44 28.43
CA ILE A 426 -0.97 7.73 27.91
C ILE A 426 -1.33 8.66 29.06
N ASP A 427 -2.12 8.17 30.00
CA ASP A 427 -2.67 8.94 31.11
C ASP A 427 -1.58 9.42 32.07
N SER A 428 -0.64 8.55 32.46
CA SER A 428 0.50 8.93 33.34
C SER A 428 1.42 10.02 32.77
N LYS A 429 1.34 10.27 31.46
CA LYS A 429 2.15 11.29 30.77
C LYS A 429 1.39 12.60 30.53
N LEU A 430 0.07 12.60 30.65
CA LEU A 430 -0.75 13.80 30.65
C LEU A 430 -0.72 14.38 32.06
N LYS A 431 0.33 15.14 32.34
CA LYS A 431 0.50 15.86 33.60
C LYS A 431 0.13 17.32 33.34
N ARG A 432 -0.68 17.89 34.24
CA ARG A 432 -0.67 19.34 34.42
C ARG A 432 0.61 19.68 35.18
#